data_AF-A0A250L1G6-F1
#
_entry.id   AF-A0A250L1G6-F1
#
_cell.length_a   1.000
_cell.length_b   1.000
_cell.length_c   1.000
_cell.angle_alpha   90.00
_cell.angle_beta   90.00
_cell.angle_gamma   90.00
#
_symmetry.space_group_name_H-M   'P 1'
#
loop_
_entity.id
_entity.type
_entity.pdbx_description
1 polymer ?
#
loop_
_entity_poly.entity_id
_entity_poly.type
_entity_poly.pdbx_seq_one_letter_code
_entity_poly.pdbx_strand_id
1 'polypeptide(L)'
;MFELHPRLSQDCIQLGRFPLCRLLLMNESRFPWFILVPERKNVCEIYQVTEVMKCRAGCGACCIAISISSPIPGMPEGKPAGVRCVHLTDDFRCAIWGHPDRPVCCAGLRPAPEMCGTNRDEAQIYLRWLEKATSP
;
A
#
# COMPACT_ATOMS: atom_id res chain seq x y z
N MET A 1 6.43 -5.40 21.72
CA MET A 1 7.60 -4.54 21.90
C MET A 1 8.45 -4.49 20.63
N PHE A 2 8.77 -3.30 20.14
CA PHE A 2 9.81 -3.11 19.11
C PHE A 2 11.19 -3.39 19.72
N GLU A 3 12.10 -3.96 18.93
CA GLU A 3 13.50 -4.20 19.31
C GLU A 3 14.41 -3.64 18.21
N LEU A 4 15.46 -2.91 18.60
CA LEU A 4 16.40 -2.32 17.65
C LEU A 4 17.27 -3.42 17.05
N HIS A 5 17.49 -3.39 15.74
CA HIS A 5 18.33 -4.38 15.06
C HIS A 5 19.75 -4.43 15.68
N PRO A 6 20.32 -5.62 15.97
CA PRO A 6 21.59 -5.74 16.69
C PRO A 6 22.75 -4.93 16.09
N ARG A 7 22.88 -4.92 14.76
CA ARG A 7 23.91 -4.11 14.08
C ARG A 7 23.78 -2.62 14.37
N LEU A 8 22.54 -2.08 14.34
CA LEU A 8 22.30 -0.67 14.66
C LEU A 8 22.57 -0.37 16.13
N SER A 9 22.32 -1.32 17.04
CA SER A 9 22.67 -1.14 18.46
C SER A 9 24.18 -1.18 18.73
N GLN A 10 24.96 -1.86 17.88
CA GLN A 10 26.41 -1.96 17.98
C GLN A 10 27.11 -0.75 17.36
N ASP A 11 26.64 -0.32 16.19
CA ASP A 11 27.35 0.66 15.36
C ASP A 11 26.91 2.11 15.62
N CYS A 12 25.87 2.34 16.43
CA CYS A 12 25.30 3.68 16.63
C CYS A 12 25.16 4.09 18.10
N ILE A 13 25.22 5.40 18.32
CA ILE A 13 24.92 6.07 19.59
C ILE A 13 23.46 6.53 19.55
N GLN A 14 22.65 6.19 20.56
CA GLN A 14 21.27 6.68 20.65
C GLN A 14 21.25 8.13 21.14
N LEU A 15 20.70 9.04 20.34
CA LEU A 15 20.59 10.46 20.69
C LEU A 15 19.23 10.83 21.29
N GLY A 16 18.16 10.17 20.86
CA GLY A 16 16.81 10.54 21.30
C GLY A 16 15.70 9.73 20.66
N ARG A 17 14.45 10.18 20.89
CA ARG A 17 13.24 9.51 20.45
C ARG A 17 12.17 10.51 20.02
N PHE A 18 11.59 10.27 18.84
CA PHE A 18 10.41 10.92 18.28
C PHE A 18 9.18 10.00 18.42
N PRO A 19 7.95 10.48 18.15
CA PRO A 19 6.74 9.65 18.29
C PRO A 19 6.75 8.35 17.48
N LEU A 20 7.35 8.35 16.28
CA LEU A 20 7.49 7.15 15.44
C LEU A 20 8.91 6.58 15.47
N CYS A 21 9.95 7.41 15.57
CA CYS A 21 11.32 6.99 15.28
C CYS A 21 12.26 7.15 16.48
N ARG A 22 13.20 6.23 16.61
CA ARG A 22 14.42 6.43 17.38
C ARG A 22 15.44 7.19 16.54
N LEU A 23 16.12 8.17 17.13
CA LEU A 23 17.22 8.90 16.50
C LEU A 23 18.56 8.28 16.93
N LEU A 24 19.31 7.79 15.96
CA LEU A 24 20.64 7.23 16.13
C LEU A 24 21.67 8.10 15.42
N LEU A 25 22.88 8.15 15.96
CA LEU A 25 24.07 8.71 15.33
C LEU A 25 25.02 7.56 15.02
N MET A 26 25.40 7.41 13.75
CA MET A 26 26.41 6.45 13.36
C MET A 26 27.74 6.77 14.06
N ASN A 27 28.36 5.77 14.67
CA ASN A 27 29.63 5.93 15.38
C ASN A 27 30.81 5.91 14.38
N GLU A 28 30.81 6.85 13.45
CA GLU A 28 31.95 7.14 12.58
C GLU A 28 32.37 8.61 12.69
N SER A 29 33.67 8.88 12.54
CA SER A 29 34.22 10.24 12.65
C SER A 29 34.27 11.01 11.31
N ARG A 30 33.83 10.40 10.22
CA ARG A 30 33.91 10.98 8.87
C ARG A 30 32.87 12.08 8.67
N PHE A 31 31.63 11.82 9.07
CA PHE A 31 30.50 12.74 8.96
C PHE A 31 29.51 12.52 10.12
N PRO A 32 28.79 13.56 10.56
CA PRO A 32 27.69 13.38 11.51
C PRO A 32 26.48 12.73 10.80
N TRP A 33 26.45 11.40 10.70
CA TRP A 33 25.41 10.64 10.02
C TRP A 33 24.30 10.19 10.97
N PHE A 34 23.12 10.77 10.81
CA PHE A 34 21.92 10.43 11.57
C PHE A 34 21.09 9.35 10.88
N ILE A 35 20.55 8.42 11.66
CA ILE A 35 19.64 7.36 11.21
C ILE A 35 18.34 7.46 12.01
N LEU A 36 17.21 7.51 11.31
CA LEU A 36 15.88 7.40 11.90
C LEU A 36 15.40 5.96 11.77
N VAL A 37 15.11 5.32 12.91
CA VAL A 37 14.58 3.95 12.94
C VAL A 37 13.13 3.99 13.42
N PRO A 38 12.14 3.70 12.56
CA PRO A 38 10.76 3.59 12.97
C PRO A 38 10.57 2.47 14.01
N GLU A 39 9.97 2.78 15.16
CA GLU A 39 9.70 1.83 16.24
C GLU A 39 8.41 1.04 15.94
N ARG A 40 8.45 0.27 14.85
CA ARG A 40 7.40 -0.65 14.40
C ARG A 40 8.01 -2.05 14.24
N LYS A 41 7.29 -3.08 14.71
CA LYS A 41 7.73 -4.48 14.57
C LYS A 41 7.70 -4.91 13.11
N ASN A 42 8.68 -5.72 12.70
CA ASN A 42 8.70 -6.44 11.41
C ASN A 42 8.53 -5.51 10.19
N VAL A 43 9.15 -4.33 10.23
CA VAL A 43 9.21 -3.40 9.11
C VAL A 43 10.57 -3.47 8.45
N CYS A 44 10.58 -3.68 7.14
CA CYS A 44 11.75 -3.63 6.27
C CYS A 44 11.63 -2.49 5.24
N GLU A 45 10.42 -1.97 4.99
CA GLU A 45 10.13 -1.03 3.91
C GLU A 45 9.33 0.19 4.41
N ILE A 46 9.54 1.36 3.78
CA ILE A 46 8.90 2.63 4.17
C ILE A 46 7.36 2.54 4.08
N TYR A 47 6.79 1.81 3.13
CA TYR A 47 5.34 1.69 3.01
C TYR A 47 4.69 0.90 4.16
N GLN A 48 5.47 0.21 5.00
CA GLN A 48 4.96 -0.57 6.13
C GLN A 48 4.84 0.29 7.40
N VAL A 49 5.47 1.47 7.43
CA VAL A 49 5.35 2.43 8.53
C VAL A 49 4.22 3.44 8.34
N THR A 50 3.68 3.54 7.12
CA THR A 50 2.49 4.34 6.85
C THR A 50 1.21 3.54 7.11
N GLU A 51 0.11 4.22 7.42
CA GLU A 51 -1.17 3.55 7.59
C GLU A 51 -1.59 2.87 6.29
N VAL A 52 -1.80 1.55 6.34
CA VAL A 52 -2.37 0.79 5.23
C VAL A 52 -3.86 1.13 5.17
N MET A 53 -4.25 1.95 4.19
CA MET A 53 -5.66 2.19 3.93
C MET A 53 -6.34 0.85 3.59
N LYS A 54 -7.41 0.51 4.32
CA LYS A 54 -8.24 -0.65 4.01
C LYS A 54 -9.18 -0.33 2.85
N CYS A 55 -9.57 -1.36 2.09
CA CYS A 55 -10.69 -1.22 1.17
C CYS A 55 -11.93 -0.75 1.95
N ARG A 56 -12.46 0.42 1.59
CA ARG A 56 -13.64 0.99 2.23
C ARG A 56 -14.93 0.52 1.55
N ALA A 57 -15.98 0.38 2.34
CA ALA A 57 -17.34 0.18 1.82
C ALA A 57 -17.73 1.33 0.89
N GLY A 58 -18.57 1.05 -0.10
CA GLY A 58 -19.14 2.05 -0.99
C GLY A 58 -18.19 2.57 -2.08
N CYS A 59 -16.94 2.08 -2.18
CA CYS A 59 -15.98 2.58 -3.17
C CYS A 59 -16.03 1.82 -4.51
N GLY A 60 -15.57 0.57 -4.54
CA GLY A 60 -15.51 -0.25 -5.76
C GLY A 60 -14.67 0.31 -6.91
N ALA A 61 -13.86 1.37 -6.70
CA ALA A 61 -13.18 2.07 -7.79
C ALA A 61 -12.18 1.18 -8.53
N CYS A 62 -11.25 0.52 -7.84
CA CYS A 62 -10.31 -0.42 -8.48
C CYS A 62 -11.01 -1.67 -9.06
N CYS A 63 -12.16 -2.09 -8.53
CA CYS A 63 -12.92 -3.21 -9.08
C CYS A 63 -13.69 -2.86 -10.36
N ILE A 64 -13.84 -1.58 -10.68
CA ILE A 64 -14.61 -1.10 -11.85
C ILE A 64 -13.69 -0.40 -12.84
N ALA A 65 -12.94 0.62 -12.41
CA ALA A 65 -12.30 1.59 -13.29
C ALA A 65 -11.18 1.00 -14.16
N ILE A 66 -10.26 0.23 -13.56
CA ILE A 66 -9.02 -0.20 -14.23
C ILE A 66 -9.22 -1.46 -15.08
N SER A 67 -8.37 -1.68 -16.08
CA SER A 67 -8.27 -2.98 -16.73
C SER A 67 -7.36 -3.94 -15.95
N ILE A 68 -7.62 -5.24 -16.12
CA ILE A 68 -6.77 -6.34 -15.65
C ILE A 68 -6.60 -7.28 -16.84
N SER A 69 -5.41 -7.32 -17.43
CA SER A 69 -5.10 -8.16 -18.60
C SER A 69 -4.81 -9.62 -18.25
N SER A 70 -4.61 -9.92 -16.96
CA SER A 70 -4.37 -11.28 -16.48
C SER A 70 -5.66 -11.95 -16.00
N PRO A 71 -5.77 -13.29 -16.11
CA PRO A 71 -6.91 -14.02 -15.57
C PRO A 71 -7.09 -13.78 -14.07
N ILE A 72 -8.34 -13.67 -13.64
CA ILE A 72 -8.71 -13.63 -12.22
C ILE A 72 -9.82 -14.68 -11.96
N PRO A 73 -10.03 -15.14 -10.71
CA PRO A 73 -11.09 -16.09 -10.42
C PRO A 73 -12.44 -15.59 -10.94
N GLY A 74 -13.14 -16.41 -11.72
CA GLY A 74 -14.42 -16.04 -12.35
C GLY A 74 -14.34 -15.06 -13.53
N MET A 75 -13.15 -14.59 -13.94
CA MET A 75 -12.96 -13.82 -15.19
C MET A 75 -11.66 -14.29 -15.92
N PRO A 76 -11.74 -15.35 -16.75
CA PRO A 76 -10.55 -15.98 -17.35
C PRO A 76 -9.83 -15.07 -18.35
N GLU A 77 -10.56 -14.23 -19.10
CA GLU A 77 -9.98 -13.27 -20.05
C GLU A 77 -9.53 -11.96 -19.37
N GLY A 78 -9.47 -11.94 -18.04
CA GLY A 78 -9.24 -10.74 -17.25
C GLY A 78 -10.49 -9.87 -17.15
N LYS A 79 -10.28 -8.60 -16.79
CA LYS A 79 -11.36 -7.63 -16.52
C LYS A 79 -11.12 -6.36 -17.33
N PRO A 80 -11.98 -6.02 -18.30
CA PRO A 80 -11.86 -4.75 -19.01
C PRO A 80 -12.05 -3.54 -18.08
N ALA A 81 -11.50 -2.40 -18.48
CA ALA A 81 -11.74 -1.12 -17.82
C ALA A 81 -13.22 -0.74 -17.85
N GLY A 82 -13.72 -0.15 -16.77
CA GLY A 82 -15.14 0.20 -16.60
C GLY A 82 -16.07 -0.98 -16.32
N VAL A 83 -15.63 -2.23 -16.52
CA VAL A 83 -16.43 -3.42 -16.25
C VAL A 83 -16.37 -3.79 -14.77
N ARG A 84 -17.54 -4.07 -14.20
CA ARG A 84 -17.70 -4.52 -12.81
C ARG A 84 -17.06 -5.89 -12.62
N CYS A 85 -16.11 -5.99 -11.68
CA CYS A 85 -15.52 -7.26 -11.27
C CYS A 85 -16.55 -8.22 -10.67
N VAL A 86 -16.44 -9.52 -10.96
CA VAL A 86 -17.28 -10.59 -10.40
C VAL A 86 -17.23 -10.67 -8.87
N HIS A 87 -16.11 -10.24 -8.26
CA HIS A 87 -15.94 -10.22 -6.80
C HIS A 87 -16.39 -8.93 -6.13
N LEU A 88 -16.97 -7.98 -6.86
CA LEU A 88 -17.48 -6.75 -6.26
C LEU A 88 -18.84 -7.03 -5.61
N THR A 89 -18.91 -6.91 -4.29
CA THR A 89 -20.14 -7.07 -3.51
C THR A 89 -21.12 -5.91 -3.76
N ASP A 90 -22.37 -6.09 -3.35
CA ASP A 90 -23.41 -5.05 -3.51
C ASP A 90 -23.10 -3.78 -2.72
N ASP A 91 -22.39 -3.90 -1.59
CA ASP A 91 -21.89 -2.75 -0.81
C ASP A 91 -20.56 -2.18 -1.36
N PHE A 92 -20.16 -2.55 -2.58
CA PHE A 92 -18.97 -2.07 -3.29
C PHE A 92 -17.64 -2.35 -2.57
N ARG A 93 -17.52 -3.52 -1.95
CA ARG A 93 -16.26 -4.08 -1.44
C ARG A 93 -15.77 -5.22 -2.33
N CYS A 94 -14.46 -5.45 -2.33
CA CYS A 94 -13.92 -6.67 -2.92
C CYS A 94 -14.15 -7.85 -1.98
N ALA A 95 -14.93 -8.85 -2.41
CA ALA A 95 -15.28 -10.03 -1.63
C ALA A 95 -14.05 -10.87 -1.22
N ILE A 96 -12.99 -10.84 -2.04
CA ILE A 96 -11.74 -11.56 -1.80
C ILE A 96 -10.63 -10.64 -1.28
N TRP A 97 -10.96 -9.50 -0.67
CA TRP A 97 -9.96 -8.60 -0.09
C TRP A 97 -9.15 -9.30 1.01
N GLY A 98 -7.84 -9.49 0.79
CA GLY A 98 -6.95 -10.14 1.75
C GLY A 98 -7.06 -11.66 1.78
N HIS A 99 -7.89 -12.25 0.91
CA HIS A 99 -7.99 -13.70 0.72
C HIS A 99 -6.78 -14.22 -0.06
N PRO A 100 -6.30 -15.47 0.16
CA PRO A 100 -5.23 -16.08 -0.63
C PRO A 100 -5.54 -16.14 -2.13
N ASP A 101 -6.81 -16.30 -2.50
CA ASP A 101 -7.24 -16.32 -3.91
C ASP A 101 -7.24 -14.94 -4.58
N ARG A 102 -6.88 -13.87 -3.85
CA ARG A 102 -6.81 -12.53 -4.42
C ARG A 102 -5.67 -12.45 -5.44
N PRO A 103 -5.95 -12.10 -6.70
CA PRO A 103 -4.93 -12.03 -7.74
C PRO A 103 -3.78 -11.10 -7.37
N VAL A 104 -2.56 -11.47 -7.77
CA VAL A 104 -1.33 -10.71 -7.48
C VAL A 104 -1.43 -9.27 -7.99
N CYS A 105 -2.00 -9.04 -9.17
CA CYS A 105 -2.22 -7.70 -9.71
C CYS A 105 -3.10 -6.84 -8.78
N CYS A 106 -4.16 -7.42 -8.23
CA CYS A 106 -5.08 -6.77 -7.31
C CYS A 106 -4.45 -6.57 -5.92
N ALA A 107 -3.61 -7.49 -5.45
CA ALA A 107 -2.91 -7.40 -4.18
C ALA A 107 -1.75 -6.39 -4.23
N GLY A 108 -1.10 -6.25 -5.39
CA GLY A 108 -0.07 -5.25 -5.66
C GLY A 108 -0.62 -3.82 -5.73
N LEU A 109 -1.86 -3.64 -6.19
CA LEU A 109 -2.54 -2.35 -6.17
C LEU A 109 -3.01 -2.01 -4.74
N ARG A 110 -2.12 -1.40 -3.96
CA ARG A 110 -2.37 -1.03 -2.56
C ARG A 110 -3.09 0.32 -2.44
N PRO A 111 -4.17 0.42 -1.66
CA PRO A 111 -4.87 1.66 -1.37
C PRO A 111 -3.93 2.72 -0.81
N ALA A 112 -4.03 3.93 -1.33
CA ALA A 112 -3.27 5.09 -0.91
C ALA A 112 -4.18 6.33 -0.92
N PRO A 113 -3.97 7.32 -0.04
CA PRO A 113 -4.81 8.53 0.03
C PRO A 113 -4.98 9.23 -1.32
N GLU A 114 -3.93 9.31 -2.13
CA GLU A 114 -3.91 9.97 -3.44
C GLU A 114 -4.81 9.25 -4.43
N MET A 115 -4.78 7.91 -4.42
CA MET A 115 -5.59 7.09 -5.31
C MET A 115 -7.03 6.97 -4.86
N CYS A 116 -7.24 6.83 -3.55
CA CYS A 116 -8.54 6.50 -2.99
C CYS A 116 -9.35 7.75 -2.63
N GLY A 117 -8.72 8.90 -2.42
CA GLY A 117 -9.40 10.11 -1.97
C GLY A 117 -10.28 9.89 -0.73
N THR A 118 -11.23 10.80 -0.54
CA THR A 118 -12.19 10.80 0.57
C THR A 118 -13.51 10.11 0.21
N ASN A 119 -13.83 10.01 -1.09
CA ASN A 119 -15.09 9.44 -1.57
C ASN A 119 -14.92 8.62 -2.86
N ARG A 120 -15.97 7.89 -3.24
CA ARG A 120 -15.98 7.01 -4.42
C ARG A 120 -15.67 7.76 -5.72
N ASP A 121 -16.22 8.95 -5.89
CA ASP A 121 -16.14 9.68 -7.15
C ASP A 121 -14.72 10.16 -7.40
N GLU A 122 -14.04 10.67 -6.37
CA GLU A 122 -12.61 10.99 -6.42
C GLU A 122 -11.77 9.78 -6.84
N ALA A 123 -11.99 8.62 -6.21
CA ALA A 123 -11.25 7.40 -6.55
C ALA A 123 -11.52 6.93 -7.99
N GLN A 124 -12.77 7.03 -8.46
CA GLN A 124 -13.16 6.67 -9.83
C GLN A 124 -12.52 7.62 -10.84
N ILE A 125 -12.54 8.93 -10.59
CA ILE A 125 -11.94 9.95 -11.46
C ILE A 125 -10.44 9.67 -11.60
N TYR A 126 -9.74 9.50 -10.47
CA TYR A 126 -8.31 9.27 -10.47
C TYR A 126 -7.92 7.99 -11.22
N LEU A 127 -8.55 6.85 -10.91
CA LEU A 127 -8.22 5.58 -11.53
C LEU A 127 -8.60 5.51 -13.01
N ARG A 128 -9.71 6.13 -13.43
CA ARG A 128 -10.08 6.22 -14.85
C ARG A 128 -9.11 7.11 -15.62
N TRP A 129 -8.64 8.20 -15.00
CA TRP A 129 -7.62 9.05 -15.60
C TRP A 129 -6.32 8.27 -15.81
N LEU A 130 -5.84 7.54 -14.79
CA LEU A 130 -4.66 6.69 -14.91
C LEU A 130 -4.82 5.65 -16.03
N GLU A 131 -5.93 4.92 -16.02
CA GLU A 131 -6.23 3.90 -17.05
C GLU A 131 -6.14 4.48 -18.46
N LYS A 132 -6.75 5.66 -18.68
CA LYS A 132 -6.71 6.34 -19.98
C LYS A 132 -5.30 6.83 -20.33
N ALA A 133 -4.56 7.36 -19.35
CA ALA A 133 -3.22 7.89 -19.56
C ALA A 133 -2.18 6.79 -19.85
N THR A 134 -2.44 5.56 -19.40
CA THR A 134 -1.55 4.40 -19.60
C THR A 134 -2.07 3.41 -20.64
N SER A 135 -3.18 3.72 -21.32
CA SER A 135 -3.65 2.89 -22.44
C SER A 135 -2.64 3.00 -23.59
N PRO A 136 -2.21 1.87 -24.17
CA PRO A 136 -1.39 1.88 -25.38
C PRO A 136 -2.13 2.47 -26.59
#